data_AF-A0A0R3SHU4-F1
#
_entry.id   AF-A0A0R3SHU4-F1
#
_cell.length_a   1.000
_cell.length_b   1.000
_cell.length_c   1.000
_cell.angle_alpha   90.00
_cell.angle_beta   90.00
_cell.angle_gamma   90.00
#
_symmetry.space_group_name_H-M   'P 1'
#
loop_
_entity.id
_entity.type
_entity.pdbx_description
1 polymer ?
#
loop_
_entity_poly.entity_id
_entity_poly.type
_entity_poly.pdbx_seq_one_letter_code
_entity_poly.pdbx_strand_id
1 'polypeptide(L)'
;MAEDQNKEETPTYKQELLRFCQTTTIRGVPRIVNAKHKGIRSVWLAFVIILFMGLFTCMILLARQYFDYDVIHPPRVLRDTPSPFPSITLCNLRPISTAGIKRIKELRFRDPRAFARNVNNFAAGLYYYRNRSHDYEIISNAISMGGYLESLPKDYSYSLGHMKNESVIQCMVS
;
A
#
# COMPACT_ATOMS: atom_id res chain seq x y z
N MET A 1 71.81 -10.74 51.37
CA MET A 1 71.41 -9.51 52.07
C MET A 1 71.50 -8.41 51.03
N ALA A 2 70.33 -7.90 50.58
CA ALA A 2 70.10 -6.64 49.84
C ALA A 2 70.89 -6.42 48.52
N GLU A 3 70.38 -5.85 47.43
CA GLU A 3 69.13 -5.16 47.15
C GLU A 3 68.94 -5.15 45.63
N ASP A 4 67.68 -5.26 45.25
CA ASP A 4 67.04 -4.90 43.99
C ASP A 4 67.58 -3.61 43.33
N GLN A 5 67.75 -3.62 42.01
CA GLN A 5 67.27 -2.55 41.11
C GLN A 5 66.87 -3.15 39.76
N ASN A 6 65.75 -3.87 39.77
CA ASN A 6 64.87 -4.02 38.63
C ASN A 6 64.33 -2.63 38.25
N LYS A 7 64.95 -2.00 37.26
CA LYS A 7 64.51 -0.72 36.72
C LYS A 7 63.26 -0.98 35.89
N GLU A 8 62.09 -0.85 36.52
CA GLU A 8 60.78 -0.89 35.87
C GLU A 8 60.62 0.34 34.97
N GLU A 9 61.18 0.26 33.75
CA GLU A 9 60.94 1.23 32.68
C GLU A 9 59.46 1.16 32.29
N THR A 10 58.69 2.19 32.63
CA THR A 10 57.30 2.33 32.20
C THR A 10 57.22 2.15 30.68
N PRO A 11 56.44 1.18 30.15
CA PRO A 11 56.39 0.95 28.73
C PRO A 11 55.86 2.21 28.05
N THR A 12 56.63 2.71 27.08
CA THR A 12 56.22 3.87 26.28
C THR A 12 54.91 3.50 25.56
N TYR A 13 53.91 4.40 25.53
CA TYR A 13 52.60 4.16 24.91
C TYR A 13 52.64 3.47 23.52
N LYS A 14 53.70 3.75 22.74
CA LYS A 14 53.94 3.11 21.44
C LYS A 14 54.19 1.60 21.53
N GLN A 15 54.92 1.14 22.54
CA GLN A 15 55.23 -0.28 22.76
C GLN A 15 53.96 -1.06 23.13
N GLU A 16 53.11 -0.46 23.96
CA GLU A 16 51.84 -1.08 24.33
C GLU A 16 50.88 -1.16 23.15
N LEU A 17 50.84 -0.11 22.31
CA LEU A 17 50.03 -0.08 21.09
C LEU A 17 50.53 -1.12 20.06
N LEU A 18 51.84 -1.31 19.94
CA LEU A 18 52.44 -2.37 19.12
C LEU A 18 52.07 -3.77 19.65
N ARG A 19 52.17 -3.98 20.96
CA ARG A 19 51.80 -5.23 21.62
C ARG A 19 50.32 -5.55 21.42
N PHE A 20 49.46 -4.54 21.54
CA PHE A 20 48.03 -4.66 21.25
C PHE A 20 47.78 -5.03 19.78
N CYS A 21 48.40 -4.34 18.83
CA CYS A 21 48.25 -4.65 17.41
C CYS A 21 48.78 -6.03 17.01
N GLN A 22 49.71 -6.62 17.78
CA GLN A 22 50.19 -7.99 17.57
C GLN A 22 49.27 -9.05 18.20
N THR A 23 48.60 -8.73 19.30
CA THR A 23 47.76 -9.66 20.07
C THR A 23 46.27 -9.53 19.78
N THR A 24 45.87 -8.55 18.97
CA THR A 24 44.48 -8.35 18.59
C THR A 24 43.92 -9.52 17.77
N THR A 25 42.62 -9.76 17.92
CA THR A 25 41.87 -10.75 17.13
C THR A 25 41.59 -10.29 15.69
N ILE A 26 41.87 -9.02 15.38
CA ILE A 26 41.71 -8.46 14.04
C ILE A 26 42.80 -9.02 13.12
N ARG A 27 42.46 -10.07 12.36
CA ARG A 27 43.39 -10.87 11.54
C ARG A 27 44.35 -10.08 10.63
N GLY A 28 43.95 -8.90 10.15
CA GLY A 28 44.78 -8.08 9.26
C GLY A 28 45.84 -7.22 9.98
N VAL A 29 45.62 -6.88 11.25
CA VAL A 29 46.45 -5.91 11.98
C VAL A 29 47.82 -6.48 12.37
N PRO A 30 47.95 -7.73 12.86
CA PRO A 30 49.26 -8.33 13.12
C PRO A 30 50.13 -8.45 11.86
N ARG A 31 49.52 -8.66 10.68
CA ARG A 31 50.24 -8.74 9.40
C ARG A 31 50.80 -7.39 8.94
N ILE A 32 50.13 -6.29 9.28
CA ILE A 32 50.61 -4.92 9.00
C ILE A 32 51.83 -4.59 9.87
N VAL A 33 51.78 -4.96 11.16
CA VAL A 33 52.85 -4.65 12.13
C VAL A 33 54.09 -5.53 11.93
N ASN A 34 53.90 -6.81 11.58
CA ASN A 34 55.02 -7.75 11.40
C ASN A 34 55.66 -7.70 9.99
N ALA A 35 55.13 -6.90 9.06
CA ALA A 35 55.68 -6.78 7.70
C ALA A 35 57.00 -5.98 7.69
N LYS A 36 58.09 -6.64 7.29
CA LYS A 36 59.43 -6.02 7.20
C LYS A 36 59.56 -5.00 6.06
N HIS A 37 58.88 -5.21 4.93
CA HIS A 37 58.97 -4.34 3.75
C HIS A 37 57.81 -3.33 3.68
N LYS A 38 58.13 -2.06 3.41
CA LYS A 38 57.15 -0.96 3.30
C LYS A 38 56.07 -1.22 2.23
N GLY A 39 56.43 -1.83 1.09
CA GLY A 39 55.48 -2.18 0.04
C GLY A 39 54.44 -3.21 0.48
N ILE A 40 54.89 -4.32 1.08
CA ILE A 40 54.00 -5.39 1.60
C ILE A 40 53.09 -4.85 2.71
N ARG A 41 53.61 -3.97 3.57
CA ARG A 41 52.83 -3.30 4.61
C ARG A 41 51.69 -2.44 4.00
N SER A 42 51.97 -1.71 2.93
CA SER A 42 50.96 -0.92 2.23
C SER A 42 49.87 -1.79 1.60
N VAL A 43 50.23 -2.96 1.06
CA VAL A 43 49.27 -3.92 0.49
C VAL A 43 48.35 -4.47 1.59
N TRP A 44 48.90 -4.87 2.74
CA TRP A 44 48.09 -5.33 3.88
C TRP A 44 47.16 -4.23 4.40
N LEU A 45 47.65 -2.99 4.47
CA LEU A 45 46.84 -1.85 4.89
C LEU A 45 45.69 -1.60 3.92
N ALA A 46 45.96 -1.56 2.62
CA ALA A 46 44.94 -1.39 1.59
C ALA A 46 43.88 -2.49 1.66
N PHE A 47 44.30 -3.76 1.83
CA PHE A 47 43.39 -4.89 1.95
C PHE A 47 42.48 -4.78 3.19
N VAL A 48 43.02 -4.40 4.34
CA VAL A 48 42.23 -4.19 5.56
C VAL A 48 41.23 -3.05 5.39
N ILE A 49 41.62 -1.94 4.76
CA ILE A 49 40.74 -0.80 4.50
C ILE A 49 39.59 -1.22 3.56
N ILE A 50 39.90 -1.89 2.45
CA ILE A 50 38.90 -2.35 1.48
C ILE A 50 37.88 -3.29 2.15
N LEU A 51 38.36 -4.23 2.96
CA LEU A 51 37.48 -5.14 3.69
C LEU A 51 36.60 -4.41 4.71
N PHE A 52 37.14 -3.43 5.45
CA PHE A 52 36.36 -2.63 6.38
C PHE A 52 35.27 -1.83 5.68
N MET A 53 35.60 -1.20 4.55
CA MET A 53 34.63 -0.47 3.73
C MET A 53 33.53 -1.39 3.18
N GLY A 54 33.90 -2.60 2.73
CA GLY A 54 32.94 -3.62 2.30
C GLY A 54 32.01 -4.06 3.44
N LEU A 55 32.57 -4.34 4.63
CA LEU A 55 31.79 -4.71 5.82
C LEU A 55 30.83 -3.59 6.23
N PHE A 56 31.28 -2.34 6.23
CA PHE A 56 30.45 -1.19 6.57
C PHE A 56 29.31 -1.00 5.56
N THR A 57 29.60 -1.17 4.27
CA THR A 57 28.59 -1.11 3.21
C THR A 57 27.54 -2.21 3.37
N CYS A 58 27.97 -3.46 3.59
CA CYS A 58 27.05 -4.56 3.87
C CYS A 58 26.19 -4.28 5.09
N MET A 59 26.77 -3.79 6.19
CA MET A 59 26.02 -3.46 7.41
C MET A 59 24.95 -2.40 7.14
N ILE A 60 25.27 -1.35 6.38
CA ILE A 60 24.29 -0.32 5.99
C ILE A 60 23.17 -0.94 5.15
N LEU A 61 23.48 -1.78 4.17
CA LEU A 61 22.47 -2.42 3.33
C LEU A 61 21.53 -3.31 4.15
N LEU A 62 22.09 -4.15 5.03
CA LEU A 62 21.29 -5.00 5.92
C LEU A 62 20.41 -4.17 6.87
N ALA A 63 20.96 -3.08 7.43
CA ALA A 63 20.19 -2.19 8.28
C ALA A 63 19.04 -1.53 7.50
N ARG A 64 19.29 -1.07 6.27
CA ARG A 64 18.25 -0.50 5.40
C ARG A 64 17.16 -1.50 5.10
N GLN A 65 17.51 -2.73 4.75
CA GLN A 65 16.55 -3.82 4.51
C GLN A 65 15.73 -4.13 5.76
N TYR A 66 16.35 -4.13 6.94
CA TYR A 66 15.65 -4.35 8.21
C TYR A 66 14.64 -3.23 8.51
N PHE A 67 15.03 -1.97 8.26
CA PHE A 67 14.15 -0.81 8.47
C PHE A 67 13.10 -0.60 7.38
N ASP A 68 13.16 -1.34 6.27
CA ASP A 68 12.09 -1.34 5.25
C ASP A 68 10.87 -2.14 5.74
N TYR A 69 11.03 -2.95 6.78
CA TYR A 69 9.98 -3.79 7.37
C TYR A 69 9.24 -4.64 6.33
N ASP A 70 9.95 -5.09 5.30
CA ASP A 70 9.41 -5.98 4.29
C ASP A 70 8.99 -7.32 4.91
N VAL A 71 7.68 -7.58 4.97
CA VAL A 71 7.12 -8.83 5.46
C VAL A 71 6.67 -9.68 4.28
N ILE A 72 7.26 -10.88 4.16
CA ILE A 72 6.81 -11.88 3.20
C ILE A 72 5.65 -12.67 3.84
N HIS A 73 4.46 -12.53 3.28
CA HIS A 73 3.29 -13.33 3.66
C HIS A 73 3.12 -14.52 2.71
N PRO A 74 3.59 -15.73 3.07
CA PRO A 74 3.36 -16.90 2.23
C PRO A 74 1.85 -17.23 2.23
N PRO A 75 1.21 -17.32 1.05
CA PRO A 75 -0.19 -17.72 0.98
C PRO A 75 -0.31 -19.16 1.46
N ARG A 76 -1.05 -19.38 2.55
CA ARG A 76 -1.41 -20.73 2.99
C ARG A 76 -2.87 -20.99 2.65
N VAL A 77 -3.13 -22.11 1.98
CA VAL A 77 -4.50 -22.58 1.74
C VAL A 77 -4.93 -23.37 2.98
N LEU A 78 -5.78 -22.78 3.81
CA LEU A 78 -6.41 -23.49 4.92
C LEU A 78 -7.68 -24.17 4.38
N ARG A 79 -7.64 -25.50 4.22
CA ARG A 79 -8.77 -26.27 3.67
C ARG A 79 -9.86 -26.57 4.70
N ASP A 80 -9.50 -26.71 5.96
CA ASP A 80 -10.38 -27.26 7.01
C ASP A 80 -10.78 -26.23 8.07
N THR A 81 -10.66 -24.93 7.79
CA THR A 81 -11.12 -23.88 8.71
C THR A 81 -12.58 -23.54 8.47
N PRO A 82 -13.46 -23.66 9.48
CA PRO A 82 -14.84 -23.22 9.35
C PRO A 82 -14.87 -21.70 9.12
N SER A 83 -15.32 -21.30 7.93
CA SER A 83 -15.50 -19.90 7.57
C SER A 83 -16.98 -19.54 7.72
N PRO A 84 -17.31 -18.36 8.28
CA PRO A 84 -18.69 -17.89 8.28
C PRO A 84 -19.19 -17.81 6.83
N PHE A 85 -20.47 -18.11 6.63
CA PHE A 85 -21.11 -17.92 5.33
C PHE A 85 -21.03 -16.44 4.94
N PRO A 86 -20.59 -16.11 3.71
CA PRO A 86 -20.36 -14.73 3.32
C PRO A 86 -21.68 -13.96 3.17
N SER A 87 -21.62 -12.64 3.32
CA SER A 87 -22.72 -11.78 2.90
C SER A 87 -22.83 -11.82 1.37
N ILE A 88 -23.99 -12.25 0.87
CA ILE A 88 -24.29 -12.23 -0.57
C ILE A 88 -25.19 -11.03 -0.84
N THR A 89 -24.71 -10.11 -1.68
CA THR A 89 -25.50 -8.97 -2.18
C THR A 89 -25.98 -9.27 -3.59
N LEU A 90 -27.30 -9.29 -3.79
CA LEU A 90 -27.93 -9.52 -5.09
C LEU A 90 -28.58 -8.23 -5.58
N CYS A 91 -28.26 -7.82 -6.81
CA CYS A 91 -28.83 -6.65 -7.44
C CYS A 91 -29.62 -7.06 -8.68
N ASN A 92 -30.85 -6.56 -8.80
CA ASN A 92 -31.58 -6.66 -10.07
C ASN A 92 -31.04 -5.61 -11.04
N LEU A 93 -30.63 -6.03 -12.24
CA LEU A 93 -30.14 -5.13 -13.28
C LEU A 93 -31.23 -4.21 -13.84
N ARG A 94 -32.50 -4.59 -13.64
CA ARG A 94 -33.64 -3.75 -13.97
C ARG A 94 -34.04 -2.94 -12.73
N PRO A 95 -33.91 -1.59 -12.74
CA PRO A 95 -34.15 -0.78 -11.55
C PRO A 95 -35.64 -0.51 -11.28
N ILE A 96 -36.52 -0.63 -12.28
CA ILE A 96 -37.97 -0.41 -12.14
C ILE A 96 -38.74 -1.67 -12.51
N SER A 97 -39.62 -2.11 -11.62
CA SER A 97 -40.50 -3.26 -11.83
C SER A 97 -41.56 -2.99 -12.90
N THR A 98 -42.22 -4.03 -13.40
CA THR A 98 -43.33 -3.88 -14.35
C THR A 98 -44.50 -3.12 -13.71
N ALA A 99 -44.79 -3.39 -12.43
CA ALA A 99 -45.75 -2.64 -11.64
C ALA A 99 -45.33 -1.17 -11.47
N GLY A 100 -44.04 -0.89 -11.21
CA GLY A 100 -43.50 0.46 -11.13
C GLY A 100 -43.67 1.25 -12.44
N ILE A 101 -43.41 0.62 -13.60
CA ILE A 101 -43.64 1.25 -14.91
C ILE A 101 -45.13 1.57 -15.13
N LYS A 102 -46.03 0.68 -14.70
CA LYS A 102 -47.48 0.95 -14.76
C LYS A 102 -47.84 2.14 -13.87
N ARG A 103 -47.26 2.21 -12.67
CA ARG A 103 -47.51 3.30 -11.71
C ARG A 103 -47.00 4.65 -12.21
N ILE A 104 -45.84 4.70 -12.84
CA ILE A 104 -45.31 5.90 -13.51
C ILE A 104 -46.32 6.43 -14.53
N LYS A 105 -46.92 5.55 -15.34
CA LYS A 105 -47.95 5.93 -16.32
C LYS A 105 -49.25 6.41 -15.66
N GLU A 106 -49.71 5.73 -14.61
CA GLU A 106 -50.91 6.12 -13.85
C GLU A 106 -50.77 7.50 -13.20
N LEU A 107 -49.61 7.75 -12.58
CA LEU A 107 -49.29 9.03 -11.92
C LEU A 107 -48.89 10.13 -12.92
N ARG A 108 -48.89 9.82 -14.22
CA ARG A 108 -48.44 10.71 -15.31
C ARG A 108 -47.02 11.27 -15.08
N PHE A 109 -46.17 10.49 -14.43
CA PHE A 109 -44.76 10.82 -14.32
C PHE A 109 -44.08 10.62 -15.67
N ARG A 110 -43.04 11.42 -15.92
CA ARG A 110 -42.22 11.29 -17.12
C ARG A 110 -41.46 9.97 -17.06
N ASP A 111 -41.38 9.26 -18.18
CA ASP A 111 -40.62 8.02 -18.23
C ASP A 111 -39.10 8.32 -18.11
N PRO A 112 -38.29 7.36 -17.61
CA PRO A 112 -36.86 7.58 -17.41
C PRO A 112 -36.11 8.00 -18.69
N ARG A 113 -36.54 7.50 -19.86
CA ARG A 113 -35.88 7.82 -21.14
C ARG A 113 -36.22 9.24 -21.59
N ALA A 114 -37.47 9.66 -21.43
CA ALA A 114 -37.88 11.03 -21.68
C ALA A 114 -37.24 11.99 -20.68
N PHE A 115 -37.13 11.61 -19.40
CA PHE A 115 -36.40 12.40 -18.41
C PHE A 115 -34.95 12.62 -18.86
N ALA A 116 -34.21 11.54 -19.13
CA ALA A 116 -32.82 11.61 -19.57
C ALA A 116 -32.66 12.47 -20.83
N ARG A 117 -33.54 12.31 -21.82
CA ARG A 117 -33.54 13.12 -23.05
C ARG A 117 -33.72 14.61 -22.77
N ASN A 118 -34.65 14.97 -21.88
CA ASN A 118 -34.93 16.37 -21.57
C ASN A 118 -33.79 17.02 -20.78
N VAL A 119 -33.24 16.32 -19.78
CA VAL A 119 -32.09 16.80 -19.01
C VAL A 119 -30.87 16.94 -19.93
N ASN A 120 -30.65 15.97 -20.83
CA ASN A 120 -29.56 16.04 -21.81
C ASN A 120 -29.71 17.24 -22.76
N ASN A 121 -30.92 17.48 -23.29
CA ASN A 121 -31.17 18.64 -24.16
C ASN A 121 -30.97 19.97 -23.41
N PHE A 122 -31.39 20.04 -22.15
CA PHE A 122 -31.17 21.20 -21.30
C PHE A 122 -29.68 21.43 -21.02
N ALA A 123 -28.94 20.38 -20.66
CA ALA A 123 -27.50 20.42 -20.44
C ALA A 123 -26.74 20.87 -21.70
N ALA A 124 -27.06 20.29 -22.86
CA ALA A 124 -26.49 20.69 -24.14
C ALA A 124 -26.73 22.17 -24.43
N GLY A 125 -27.92 22.70 -24.10
CA GLY A 125 -28.22 24.11 -24.26
C GLY A 125 -27.35 25.04 -23.39
N LEU A 126 -27.01 24.62 -22.17
CA LEU A 126 -26.10 25.37 -21.29
C LEU A 126 -24.67 25.43 -21.84
N TYR A 127 -24.22 24.31 -22.42
CA TYR A 127 -22.90 24.24 -23.04
C TYR A 127 -22.83 25.09 -24.30
N TYR A 128 -23.75 24.87 -25.26
CA TYR A 128 -23.68 25.49 -26.59
C TYR A 128 -24.13 26.96 -26.63
N TYR A 129 -25.20 27.34 -25.92
CA TYR A 129 -25.79 28.68 -26.05
C TYR A 129 -25.45 29.63 -24.92
N ARG A 130 -25.02 29.13 -23.75
CA ARG A 130 -24.72 29.96 -22.57
C ARG A 130 -23.26 29.91 -22.13
N ASN A 131 -22.42 29.12 -22.80
CA ASN A 131 -20.99 28.93 -22.50
C ASN A 131 -20.72 28.60 -21.01
N ARG A 132 -21.63 27.85 -20.37
CA ARG A 132 -21.53 27.46 -18.95
C ARG A 132 -21.09 26.01 -18.83
N SER A 133 -19.81 25.77 -19.05
CA SER A 133 -19.21 24.42 -19.00
C SER A 133 -19.33 23.75 -17.62
N HIS A 134 -19.15 24.51 -16.55
CA HIS A 134 -19.26 24.00 -15.17
C HIS A 134 -20.71 23.54 -14.83
N ASP A 135 -21.71 24.33 -15.22
CA ASP A 135 -23.12 23.97 -14.99
C ASP A 135 -23.52 22.73 -15.81
N TYR A 136 -22.98 22.59 -17.03
CA TYR A 136 -23.16 21.40 -17.87
C TYR A 136 -22.67 20.13 -17.17
N GLU A 137 -21.47 20.15 -16.58
CA GLU A 137 -20.89 19.00 -15.89
C GLU A 137 -21.79 18.52 -14.75
N ILE A 138 -22.24 19.43 -13.89
CA ILE A 138 -23.13 19.13 -12.77
C ILE A 138 -24.45 18.52 -13.26
N ILE A 139 -25.06 19.09 -14.29
CA ILE A 139 -26.38 18.64 -14.78
C ILE A 139 -26.27 17.33 -15.55
N SER A 140 -25.16 17.08 -16.23
CA SER A 140 -24.93 15.82 -16.94
C SER A 140 -24.90 14.60 -16.01
N ASN A 141 -24.41 14.77 -14.78
CA ASN A 141 -24.44 13.72 -13.75
C ASN A 141 -25.85 13.33 -13.30
N ALA A 142 -26.84 14.23 -13.47
CA ALA A 142 -28.24 13.95 -13.19
C ALA A 142 -28.92 13.12 -14.30
N ILE A 143 -28.28 12.88 -15.46
CA ILE A 143 -28.75 12.02 -16.56
C ILE A 143 -28.54 10.52 -16.20
N SER A 144 -28.78 10.16 -14.95
CA SER A 144 -28.66 8.80 -14.45
C SER A 144 -29.99 8.32 -13.89
N MET A 145 -30.12 7.01 -13.70
CA MET A 145 -31.29 6.44 -13.05
C MET A 145 -31.46 6.98 -11.61
N GLY A 146 -30.34 7.21 -10.91
CA GLY A 146 -30.35 7.87 -9.60
C GLY A 146 -30.93 9.28 -9.69
N GLY A 147 -30.46 10.08 -10.66
CA GLY A 147 -31.01 11.43 -10.91
C GLY A 147 -32.50 11.43 -11.26
N TYR A 148 -32.98 10.42 -11.99
CA TYR A 148 -34.41 10.25 -12.24
C TYR A 148 -35.19 9.99 -10.95
N LEU A 149 -34.73 9.06 -10.10
CA LEU A 149 -35.41 8.70 -8.87
C LEU A 149 -35.45 9.86 -7.86
N GLU A 150 -34.38 10.63 -7.76
CA GLU A 150 -34.32 11.84 -6.93
C GLU A 150 -35.21 12.97 -7.45
N SER A 151 -35.54 12.97 -8.75
CA SER A 151 -36.47 13.96 -9.33
C SER A 151 -37.94 13.69 -8.96
N LEU A 152 -38.25 12.49 -8.46
CA LEU A 152 -39.61 12.12 -8.06
C LEU A 152 -39.95 12.69 -6.68
N PRO A 153 -41.24 12.92 -6.37
CA PRO A 153 -41.64 13.29 -5.02
C PRO A 153 -41.20 12.24 -4.00
N LYS A 154 -40.90 12.70 -2.78
CA LYS A 154 -40.54 11.83 -1.64
C LYS A 154 -41.61 10.74 -1.50
N ASP A 155 -41.17 9.53 -1.14
CA ASP A 155 -41.97 8.30 -0.97
C ASP A 155 -42.31 7.50 -2.25
N TYR A 156 -42.31 8.12 -3.44
CA TYR A 156 -42.64 7.38 -4.67
C TYR A 156 -41.48 6.53 -5.18
N SER A 157 -40.23 6.98 -5.02
CA SER A 157 -39.03 6.27 -5.51
C SER A 157 -38.95 4.82 -5.00
N TYR A 158 -39.22 4.59 -3.71
CA TYR A 158 -39.20 3.25 -3.10
C TYR A 158 -40.29 2.31 -3.64
N SER A 159 -41.43 2.86 -4.08
CA SER A 159 -42.56 2.08 -4.59
C SER A 159 -42.38 1.55 -6.01
N LEU A 160 -41.39 2.05 -6.75
CA LEU A 160 -41.14 1.71 -8.15
C LEU A 160 -40.23 0.49 -8.33
N GLY A 161 -39.54 0.07 -7.27
CA GLY A 161 -38.59 -1.03 -7.29
C GLY A 161 -39.22 -2.42 -7.40
N HIS A 162 -38.38 -3.43 -7.32
CA HIS A 162 -38.77 -4.83 -7.24
C HIS A 162 -39.05 -5.25 -5.79
N MET A 163 -40.00 -6.16 -5.59
CA MET A 163 -40.22 -6.76 -4.28
C MET A 163 -39.25 -7.94 -4.07
N LYS A 164 -38.87 -8.19 -2.81
CA LYS A 164 -37.92 -9.26 -2.45
C LYS A 164 -38.39 -10.64 -2.92
N ASN A 165 -39.69 -10.91 -2.81
CA ASN A 165 -40.32 -12.16 -3.25
C ASN A 165 -40.33 -12.36 -4.77
N GLU A 166 -40.18 -11.31 -5.58
CA GLU A 166 -40.02 -11.41 -7.04
C GLU A 166 -38.59 -11.77 -7.43
N SER A 167 -37.61 -11.37 -6.61
CA SER A 167 -36.18 -11.50 -6.92
C SER A 167 -35.57 -12.76 -6.31
N VAL A 168 -36.07 -13.20 -5.16
CA VAL A 168 -35.61 -14.41 -4.46
C VAL A 168 -36.81 -15.32 -4.22
N ILE A 169 -37.00 -16.27 -5.14
CA ILE A 169 -38.19 -17.13 -5.21
C ILE A 169 -38.17 -18.21 -4.11
N GLN A 170 -36.97 -18.62 -3.68
CA GLN A 170 -36.80 -19.67 -2.68
C GLN A 170 -35.59 -19.37 -1.80
N CYS A 171 -35.83 -19.20 -0.50
CA CYS A 171 -34.80 -19.21 0.54
C CYS A 171 -34.99 -20.50 1.33
N MET A 172 -34.08 -21.46 1.21
CA MET A 172 -33.99 -22.57 2.15
C MET A 172 -32.88 -22.25 3.14
N VAL A 173 -33.25 -22.08 4.41
CA VAL A 173 -32.30 -22.07 5.51
C VAL A 173 -32.25 -23.52 5.99
N SER A 174 -31.16 -24.22 5.66
CA SER A 174 -30.87 -25.52 6.25
C SER A 174 -30.18 -25.35 7.59
#